data_AF-A0A160TGY3-F1
#
_entry.id   AF-A0A160TGY3-F1
#
_cell.length_a   1.000
_cell.length_b   1.000
_cell.length_c   1.000
_cell.angle_alpha   90.00
_cell.angle_beta   90.00
_cell.angle_gamma   90.00
#
_symmetry.space_group_name_H-M   'P 1'
#
loop_
_entity.id
_entity.type
_entity.pdbx_description
1 polymer ?
#
loop_
_entity_poly.entity_id
_entity_poly.type
_entity_poly.pdbx_seq_one_letter_code
_entity_poly.pdbx_strand_id
1 'polypeptide(L)'
;MGIAAEDFKRCIIQPTLQRLGVQSAGAEALLLATAAVESELGSFLKAEGQRTSGVYQMHGLTHRHIWDDYLGHQPELASKVRGLASQHDFLTHPHAELTTNLSYATAIALLAYLRHPEFVLLDNPTPELLAELWKQYYHPRDDLSIADFIARYKELIRPMKVAAA
;
A
#
# COMPACT_ATOMS: atom_id res chain seq x y z
N MET A 1 18.26 -4.59 -0.80
CA MET A 1 18.03 -3.93 0.51
C MET A 1 16.97 -2.89 0.28
N GLY A 2 15.75 -3.17 0.74
CA GLY A 2 14.62 -2.23 0.71
C GLY A 2 14.64 -1.27 1.89
N ILE A 3 13.53 -0.57 2.10
CA ILE A 3 13.30 0.32 3.24
C ILE A 3 13.10 -0.54 4.49
N ALA A 4 13.66 -0.14 5.64
CA ALA A 4 13.42 -0.82 6.90
C ALA A 4 11.92 -0.78 7.27
N ALA A 5 11.36 -1.91 7.66
CA ALA A 5 9.91 -2.05 7.90
C ALA A 5 9.38 -1.06 8.94
N GLU A 6 10.12 -0.88 10.04
CA GLU A 6 9.72 0.02 11.13
C GLU A 6 9.78 1.49 10.71
N ASP A 7 10.80 1.88 9.92
CA ASP A 7 10.91 3.23 9.39
C ASP A 7 9.82 3.50 8.36
N PHE A 8 9.53 2.54 7.47
CA PHE A 8 8.45 2.69 6.50
C PHE A 8 7.11 2.87 7.22
N LYS A 9 6.85 2.07 8.26
CA LYS A 9 5.64 2.22 9.08
C LYS A 9 5.56 3.58 9.77
N ARG A 10 6.59 3.97 10.53
CA ARG A 10 6.58 5.17 11.39
C ARG A 10 6.71 6.48 10.62
N CYS A 11 7.53 6.50 9.57
CA CYS A 11 7.85 7.74 8.85
C CYS A 11 6.94 7.97 7.65
N ILE A 12 6.34 6.92 7.08
CA ILE A 12 5.50 7.02 5.88
C ILE A 12 4.06 6.61 6.16
N ILE A 13 3.82 5.38 6.62
CA ILE A 13 2.44 4.84 6.73
C ILE A 13 1.63 5.62 7.76
N GLN A 14 2.13 5.70 9.00
CA GLN A 14 1.42 6.37 10.10
C GLN A 14 1.09 7.84 9.81
N PRO A 15 2.05 8.70 9.37
CA PRO A 15 1.74 10.09 9.06
C PRO A 15 0.77 10.24 7.89
N THR A 16 0.83 9.34 6.91
CA THR A 16 -0.09 9.36 5.76
C THR A 16 -1.52 9.03 6.21
N LEU A 17 -1.70 7.95 6.99
CA LEU A 17 -3.01 7.58 7.54
C LEU A 17 -3.59 8.69 8.41
N GLN A 18 -2.76 9.33 9.24
CA GLN A 18 -3.17 10.47 10.07
C GLN A 18 -3.71 11.63 9.22
N ARG A 19 -3.06 11.98 8.10
CA ARG A 19 -3.53 13.03 7.18
C ARG A 19 -4.86 12.66 6.51
N LEU A 20 -5.11 11.37 6.28
CA LEU A 20 -6.39 10.89 5.76
C LEU A 20 -7.48 10.84 6.84
N GLY A 21 -7.13 10.96 8.12
CA GLY A 21 -8.04 10.83 9.26
C GLY A 21 -8.32 9.37 9.63
N VAL A 22 -7.41 8.45 9.27
CA VAL A 22 -7.50 7.02 9.57
C VAL A 22 -6.58 6.70 10.74
N GLN A 23 -7.14 6.13 11.80
CA GLN A 23 -6.41 5.64 12.98
C GLN A 23 -6.74 4.16 13.17
N SER A 24 -6.00 3.27 12.51
CA SER A 24 -6.19 1.82 12.64
C SER A 24 -4.86 1.10 12.54
N ALA A 25 -4.51 0.35 13.59
CA ALA A 25 -3.33 -0.49 13.62
C ALA A 25 -3.41 -1.60 12.54
N GLY A 26 -4.62 -2.06 12.23
CA GLY A 26 -4.88 -2.99 11.14
C GLY A 26 -4.51 -2.40 9.78
N ALA A 27 -4.87 -1.14 9.52
CA ALA A 27 -4.52 -0.46 8.27
C ALA A 27 -3.01 -0.29 8.12
N GLU A 28 -2.33 0.06 9.21
CA GLU A 28 -0.87 0.14 9.22
C GLU A 28 -0.22 -1.20 8.90
N ALA A 29 -0.69 -2.28 9.55
CA ALA A 29 -0.16 -3.63 9.36
C ALA A 29 -0.43 -4.15 7.94
N LEU A 30 -1.63 -3.92 7.41
CA LEU A 30 -2.01 -4.30 6.04
C LEU A 30 -1.11 -3.60 5.02
N LEU A 31 -0.97 -2.28 5.11
CA LEU A 31 -0.12 -1.52 4.18
C LEU A 31 1.35 -1.92 4.26
N LEU A 32 1.88 -2.16 5.46
CA LEU A 32 3.25 -2.63 5.62
C LEU A 32 3.45 -4.00 4.97
N ALA A 33 2.50 -4.91 5.19
CA ALA A 33 2.52 -6.25 4.60
C ALA A 33 2.37 -6.24 3.07
N THR A 34 1.51 -5.37 2.54
CA THR A 34 1.37 -5.16 1.08
C THR A 34 2.68 -4.68 0.47
N ALA A 35 3.34 -3.69 1.07
CA ALA A 35 4.66 -3.24 0.59
C ALA A 35 5.73 -4.35 0.66
N ALA A 36 5.69 -5.19 1.70
CA ALA A 36 6.61 -6.31 1.84
C ALA A 36 6.39 -7.39 0.77
N VAL A 37 5.15 -7.79 0.51
CA VAL A 37 4.85 -8.84 -0.48
C VAL A 37 5.05 -8.35 -1.91
N GLU A 38 4.71 -7.10 -2.20
CA GLU A 38 4.71 -6.57 -3.56
C GLU A 38 6.10 -6.18 -4.05
N SER A 39 6.93 -5.60 -3.18
CA SER A 39 8.22 -5.02 -3.59
C SER A 39 9.40 -5.33 -2.68
N GLU A 40 9.21 -6.20 -1.68
CA GLU A 40 10.17 -6.41 -0.59
C GLU A 40 10.58 -5.07 0.05
N LEU A 41 9.56 -4.28 0.41
CA LEU A 41 9.68 -2.95 1.00
C LEU A 41 10.48 -1.98 0.11
N GLY A 42 10.30 -2.06 -1.21
CA GLY A 42 10.92 -1.16 -2.18
C GLY A 42 12.29 -1.61 -2.67
N SER A 43 12.67 -2.88 -2.45
CA SER A 43 13.87 -3.46 -3.06
C SER A 43 13.79 -3.46 -4.59
N PHE A 44 12.57 -3.49 -5.15
CA PHE A 44 12.32 -3.30 -6.57
C PHE A 44 11.08 -2.42 -6.82
N LEU A 45 11.26 -1.34 -7.57
CA LEU A 45 10.19 -0.37 -7.84
C LEU A 45 9.56 -0.52 -9.23
N LYS A 46 10.17 -1.32 -10.11
CA LYS A 46 9.60 -1.69 -11.41
C LYS A 46 9.74 -3.18 -11.57
N ALA A 47 8.64 -3.87 -11.85
CA ALA A 47 8.70 -5.24 -12.32
C ALA A 47 8.94 -5.24 -13.85
N GLU A 48 9.98 -5.93 -14.30
CA GLU A 48 10.34 -5.98 -15.73
C GLU A 48 9.15 -6.53 -16.55
N GLY A 49 8.80 -5.83 -17.63
CA GLY A 49 7.67 -6.19 -18.49
C GLY A 49 6.27 -5.96 -17.89
N GLN A 50 6.18 -5.55 -16.61
CA GLN A 50 4.90 -5.30 -15.95
C GLN A 50 4.54 -3.81 -15.94
N ARG A 51 3.24 -3.53 -15.94
CA ARG A 51 2.68 -2.17 -15.85
C ARG A 51 2.46 -1.68 -14.42
N THR A 52 3.00 -2.42 -13.45
CA THR A 52 2.98 -2.11 -12.02
C THR A 52 4.24 -1.37 -11.61
N SER A 53 4.13 -0.48 -10.63
CA SER A 53 5.28 0.30 -10.18
C SER A 53 5.18 0.76 -8.73
N GLY A 54 6.33 1.11 -8.17
CA GLY A 54 6.48 1.62 -6.82
C GLY A 54 6.51 0.55 -5.73
N VAL A 55 6.53 1.02 -4.48
CA VAL A 55 6.63 0.17 -3.29
C VAL A 55 5.42 -0.76 -3.11
N TYR A 56 4.28 -0.41 -3.70
CA TYR A 56 3.07 -1.25 -3.67
C TYR A 56 2.79 -1.97 -4.99
N GLN A 57 3.67 -1.88 -6.00
CA GLN A 57 3.45 -2.45 -7.34
C GLN A 57 2.03 -2.19 -7.89
N MET A 58 1.54 -0.96 -7.77
CA MET A 58 0.18 -0.65 -8.21
C MET A 58 0.13 -0.49 -9.73
N HIS A 59 -0.91 -1.06 -10.35
CA HIS A 59 -1.18 -0.90 -11.77
C HIS A 59 -1.79 0.47 -12.10
N GLY A 60 -1.36 1.11 -13.19
CA GLY A 60 -1.88 2.41 -13.60
C GLY A 60 -3.40 2.46 -13.83
N LEU A 61 -4.01 1.38 -14.33
CA LEU A 61 -5.48 1.30 -14.46
C LEU A 61 -6.19 1.33 -13.10
N THR A 62 -5.67 0.61 -12.10
CA THR A 62 -6.23 0.63 -10.74
C THR A 62 -6.16 2.04 -10.16
N HIS A 63 -5.02 2.71 -10.31
CA HIS A 63 -4.85 4.09 -9.90
C HIS A 63 -5.88 5.03 -10.55
N ARG A 64 -6.14 4.87 -11.86
CA ARG A 64 -7.14 5.67 -12.58
C ARG A 64 -8.55 5.41 -12.05
N HIS A 65 -8.97 4.15 -11.91
CA HIS A 65 -10.30 3.82 -11.37
C HIS A 65 -10.50 4.33 -9.94
N ILE A 66 -9.46 4.35 -9.11
CA ILE A 66 -9.55 4.97 -7.77
C ILE A 66 -9.89 6.46 -7.88
N TRP A 67 -9.30 7.18 -8.83
CA TRP A 67 -9.64 8.59 -9.06
C TRP A 67 -11.03 8.78 -9.64
N ASP A 68 -11.30 8.11 -10.76
CA ASP A 68 -12.50 8.35 -11.55
C ASP A 68 -13.75 7.82 -10.83
N ASP A 69 -13.69 6.62 -10.26
CA ASP A 69 -14.87 5.91 -9.77
C ASP A 69 -15.04 6.00 -8.24
N TYR A 70 -13.95 6.13 -7.47
CA TYR A 70 -14.03 6.15 -6.00
C TYR A 70 -13.88 7.55 -5.41
N LEU A 71 -12.84 8.29 -5.80
CA LEU A 71 -12.59 9.65 -5.31
C LEU A 71 -13.52 10.67 -5.97
N GLY A 72 -13.97 10.44 -7.21
CA GLY A 72 -14.95 11.29 -7.90
C GLY A 72 -16.26 11.49 -7.12
N HIS A 73 -16.62 10.51 -6.27
CA HIS A 73 -17.81 10.57 -5.41
C HIS A 73 -17.52 11.07 -3.97
N GLN A 74 -16.27 11.41 -3.65
CA GLN A 74 -15.82 11.77 -2.30
C GLN A 74 -14.89 13.00 -2.32
N PRO A 75 -15.44 14.22 -2.53
CA PRO A 75 -14.65 15.42 -2.81
C PRO A 75 -13.65 15.79 -1.70
N GLU A 76 -14.05 15.63 -0.42
CA GLU A 76 -13.15 15.91 0.72
C GLU A 76 -11.96 14.94 0.76
N LEU A 77 -12.20 13.65 0.50
CA LEU A 77 -11.13 12.65 0.45
C LEU A 77 -10.24 12.87 -0.79
N ALA A 78 -10.85 13.17 -1.94
CA ALA A 78 -10.13 13.52 -3.16
C ALA A 78 -9.20 14.72 -2.95
N SER A 79 -9.67 15.76 -2.25
CA SER A 79 -8.88 16.93 -1.89
C SER A 79 -7.67 16.56 -1.01
N LYS A 80 -7.89 15.78 0.06
CA LYS A 80 -6.81 15.29 0.93
C LYS A 80 -5.76 14.50 0.15
N VAL A 81 -6.19 13.56 -0.68
CA VAL A 81 -5.30 12.70 -1.49
C VAL A 81 -4.57 13.53 -2.55
N ARG A 82 -5.26 14.47 -3.21
CA ARG A 82 -4.64 15.38 -4.17
C ARG A 82 -3.57 16.26 -3.53
N GLY A 83 -3.79 16.68 -2.29
CA GLY A 83 -2.83 17.45 -1.49
C GLY A 83 -1.57 16.68 -1.10
N LEU A 84 -1.58 15.34 -1.18
CA LEU A 84 -0.39 14.51 -1.02
C LEU A 84 0.44 14.41 -2.31
N ALA A 85 -0.21 14.49 -3.47
CA ALA A 85 0.46 14.40 -4.77
C ALA A 85 1.24 15.68 -5.09
N SER A 86 2.28 15.58 -5.93
CA SER A 86 2.96 16.78 -6.40
C SER A 86 2.01 17.72 -7.17
N GLN A 87 2.34 19.00 -7.20
CA GLN A 87 1.51 19.98 -7.91
C GLN A 87 1.66 19.84 -9.43
N HIS A 88 2.91 19.69 -9.92
CA HIS A 88 3.22 19.72 -11.34
C HIS A 88 3.24 18.32 -11.96
N ASP A 89 4.02 17.38 -11.39
CA ASP A 89 4.22 16.07 -12.01
C ASP A 89 2.93 15.25 -12.04
N PHE A 90 2.07 15.38 -11.02
CA PHE A 90 0.78 14.68 -11.02
C PHE A 90 -0.11 15.03 -12.23
N LEU A 91 -0.05 16.27 -12.74
CA LEU A 91 -0.89 16.69 -13.86
C LEU A 91 -0.43 16.13 -15.21
N THR A 92 0.86 15.79 -15.32
CA THR A 92 1.48 15.34 -16.57
C THR A 92 1.75 13.83 -16.55
N HIS A 93 2.16 13.31 -15.40
CA HIS A 93 2.59 11.94 -15.16
C HIS A 93 2.01 11.40 -13.83
N PRO A 94 0.66 11.33 -13.68
CA PRO A 94 0.02 10.97 -12.41
C PRO A 94 0.46 9.61 -11.85
N HIS A 95 0.78 8.65 -12.73
CA HIS A 95 1.24 7.32 -12.31
C HIS A 95 2.67 7.32 -11.75
N ALA A 96 3.50 8.32 -12.07
CA ALA A 96 4.86 8.41 -11.55
C ALA A 96 4.86 8.59 -10.02
N GLU A 97 3.85 9.27 -9.46
CA GLU A 97 3.69 9.45 -8.01
C GLU A 97 3.60 8.11 -7.25
N LEU A 98 3.07 7.04 -7.88
CA LEU A 98 3.00 5.71 -7.25
C LEU A 98 4.39 5.16 -6.93
N THR A 99 5.42 5.64 -7.65
CA THR A 99 6.82 5.26 -7.44
C THR A 99 7.59 6.30 -6.65
N THR A 100 7.44 7.58 -6.98
CA THR A 100 8.31 8.66 -6.49
C THR A 100 7.82 9.29 -5.18
N ASN A 101 6.54 9.10 -4.83
CA ASN A 101 5.93 9.74 -3.66
C ASN A 101 5.31 8.68 -2.75
N LEU A 102 6.07 8.27 -1.73
CA LEU A 102 5.67 7.18 -0.84
C LEU A 102 4.37 7.49 -0.09
N SER A 103 4.17 8.73 0.40
CA SER A 103 2.91 9.11 1.07
C SER A 103 1.72 9.03 0.13
N TYR A 104 1.87 9.49 -1.11
CA TYR A 104 0.82 9.37 -2.11
C TYR A 104 0.53 7.90 -2.45
N ALA A 105 1.57 7.11 -2.71
CA ALA A 105 1.45 5.69 -3.02
C ALA A 105 0.76 4.92 -1.89
N THR A 106 1.09 5.23 -0.63
CA THR A 106 0.43 4.67 0.56
C THR A 106 -1.05 5.05 0.62
N ALA A 107 -1.39 6.30 0.34
CA ALA A 107 -2.78 6.75 0.31
C ALA A 107 -3.58 5.98 -0.75
N ILE A 108 -3.09 5.91 -2.00
CA ILE A 108 -3.77 5.18 -3.07
C ILE A 108 -3.84 3.67 -2.75
N ALA A 109 -2.79 3.09 -2.15
CA ALA A 109 -2.81 1.69 -1.73
C ALA A 109 -3.93 1.39 -0.73
N LEU A 110 -4.15 2.29 0.25
CA LEU A 110 -5.28 2.17 1.17
C LEU A 110 -6.62 2.23 0.42
N LEU A 111 -6.78 3.18 -0.50
CA LEU A 111 -8.03 3.34 -1.26
C LEU A 111 -8.32 2.17 -2.19
N ALA A 112 -7.28 1.46 -2.64
CA ALA A 112 -7.45 0.22 -3.41
C ALA A 112 -8.22 -0.84 -2.63
N TYR A 113 -8.11 -0.86 -1.30
CA TYR A 113 -8.93 -1.69 -0.41
C TYR A 113 -10.28 -1.03 -0.13
N LEU A 114 -10.29 0.23 0.33
CA LEU A 114 -11.51 0.90 0.81
C LEU A 114 -12.57 1.15 -0.27
N ARG A 115 -12.20 1.10 -1.55
CA ARG A 115 -13.15 1.19 -2.66
C ARG A 115 -14.11 0.01 -2.75
N HIS A 116 -13.81 -1.10 -2.06
CA HIS A 116 -14.67 -2.27 -2.03
C HIS A 116 -15.61 -2.18 -0.82
N PRO A 117 -16.95 -2.13 -1.01
CA PRO A 117 -17.90 -1.97 0.10
C PRO A 117 -17.86 -3.10 1.13
N GLU A 118 -17.50 -4.31 0.70
CA GLU A 118 -17.39 -5.51 1.54
C GLU A 118 -16.05 -5.59 2.33
N PHE A 119 -15.14 -4.63 2.10
CA PHE A 119 -13.85 -4.63 2.78
C PHE A 119 -14.02 -4.23 4.25
N VAL A 120 -13.65 -5.14 5.15
CA VAL A 120 -13.64 -4.91 6.59
C VAL A 120 -12.26 -5.24 7.12
N LEU A 121 -11.68 -4.30 7.87
CA LEU A 121 -10.39 -4.47 8.50
C LEU A 121 -10.53 -4.48 10.02
N LEU A 122 -9.98 -5.52 10.64
CA LEU A 122 -9.88 -5.62 12.09
C LEU A 122 -8.63 -4.86 12.58
N ASP A 123 -8.69 -4.29 13.78
CA ASP A 123 -7.56 -3.54 14.33
C ASP A 123 -6.34 -4.41 14.68
N ASN A 124 -6.55 -5.71 14.97
CA ASN A 124 -5.48 -6.67 15.24
C ASN A 124 -5.63 -7.90 14.31
N PRO A 125 -5.37 -7.74 13.00
CA PRO A 125 -5.55 -8.82 12.05
C PRO A 125 -4.41 -9.83 12.18
N THR A 126 -4.74 -11.12 12.00
CA THR A 126 -3.70 -12.16 11.86
C THR A 126 -3.01 -12.02 10.50
N PRO A 127 -1.76 -12.49 10.35
CA PRO A 127 -1.09 -12.51 9.05
C PRO A 127 -1.88 -13.24 7.97
N GLU A 128 -2.63 -14.28 8.35
CA GLU A 128 -3.51 -15.03 7.46
C GLU A 128 -4.66 -14.16 6.94
N LEU A 129 -5.33 -13.41 7.82
CA LEU A 129 -6.39 -12.48 7.41
C LEU A 129 -5.85 -11.37 6.50
N LEU A 130 -4.66 -10.82 6.82
CA LEU A 130 -4.00 -9.84 5.95
C LEU A 130 -3.73 -10.41 4.54
N ALA A 131 -3.27 -11.65 4.46
CA ALA A 131 -2.99 -12.33 3.20
C ALA A 131 -4.27 -12.56 2.38
N GLU A 132 -5.37 -12.97 3.03
CA GLU A 132 -6.67 -13.13 2.39
C GLU A 132 -7.20 -11.80 1.83
N LEU A 133 -7.18 -10.74 2.64
CA LEU A 133 -7.61 -9.40 2.23
C LEU A 133 -6.76 -8.86 1.07
N TRP A 134 -5.43 -9.03 1.15
CA TRP A 134 -4.52 -8.66 0.06
C TRP A 134 -4.83 -9.42 -1.23
N LYS A 135 -4.98 -10.74 -1.16
CA LYS A 135 -5.25 -11.57 -2.34
C LYS A 135 -6.60 -11.22 -2.98
N GLN A 136 -7.62 -10.98 -2.15
CA GLN A 136 -8.98 -10.71 -2.61
C GLN A 136 -9.13 -9.32 -3.25
N TYR A 137 -8.59 -8.28 -2.60
CA TYR A 137 -8.90 -6.89 -2.96
C TYR A 137 -7.76 -6.15 -3.68
N TYR A 138 -6.52 -6.59 -3.51
CA TYR A 138 -5.35 -5.89 -4.05
C TYR A 138 -4.69 -6.65 -5.20
N HIS A 139 -4.49 -7.97 -5.02
CA HIS A 139 -3.72 -8.81 -5.93
C HIS A 139 -4.50 -10.06 -6.38
N PRO A 140 -5.60 -9.91 -7.14
CA PRO A 140 -6.43 -11.03 -7.57
C PRO A 140 -5.77 -11.94 -8.63
N ARG A 141 -4.60 -11.55 -9.16
CA ARG A 141 -3.83 -12.33 -10.14
C ARG A 141 -3.14 -13.53 -9.48
N ASP A 142 -2.88 -14.59 -10.24
CA ASP A 142 -2.36 -15.86 -9.73
C ASP A 142 -0.82 -15.99 -9.67
N ASP A 143 -0.09 -14.89 -9.85
CA ASP A 143 1.37 -14.85 -9.81
C ASP A 143 1.97 -14.87 -8.40
N LEU A 144 1.21 -14.47 -7.38
CA LEU A 144 1.59 -14.59 -5.98
C LEU A 144 0.44 -15.21 -5.15
N SER A 145 0.79 -16.10 -4.25
CA SER A 145 -0.15 -16.83 -3.39
C SER A 145 -0.22 -16.28 -1.96
N ILE A 146 -1.24 -16.70 -1.21
CA ILE A 146 -1.35 -16.44 0.23
C ILE A 146 -0.11 -16.97 0.98
N ALA A 147 0.46 -18.09 0.54
CA ALA A 147 1.66 -18.65 1.16
C ALA A 147 2.89 -17.74 0.95
N ASP A 148 3.04 -17.15 -0.23
CA ASP A 148 4.12 -16.22 -0.54
C ASP A 148 4.02 -14.95 0.31
N PHE A 149 2.79 -14.44 0.49
CA PHE A 149 2.52 -13.33 1.39
C PHE A 149 2.98 -13.64 2.82
N ILE A 150 2.55 -14.78 3.37
CA ILE A 150 2.88 -15.17 4.75
C ILE A 150 4.39 -15.38 4.92
N ALA A 151 5.07 -15.95 3.90
CA ALA A 151 6.51 -16.11 3.90
C ALA A 151 7.23 -14.75 3.98
N ARG A 152 6.91 -13.82 3.07
CA ARG A 152 7.50 -12.47 3.06
C ARG A 152 7.17 -11.67 4.31
N TYR A 153 5.96 -11.80 4.84
CA TYR A 153 5.57 -11.17 6.11
C TYR A 153 6.47 -11.63 7.26
N LYS A 154 6.71 -12.94 7.38
CA LYS A 154 7.56 -13.52 8.42
C LYS A 154 9.03 -13.12 8.25
N GLU A 155 9.50 -12.99 7.02
CA GLU A 155 10.90 -12.65 6.69
C GLU A 155 11.19 -11.14 6.80
N LEU A 156 10.26 -10.26 6.47
CA LEU A 156 10.56 -8.82 6.36
C LEU A 156 10.01 -7.99 7.52
N ILE A 157 8.96 -8.47 8.20
CA ILE A 157 8.27 -7.71 9.25
C ILE A 157 8.49 -8.33 10.62
N ARG A 158 8.44 -9.66 10.73
CA ARG A 158 8.56 -10.35 12.01
C ARG A 158 9.98 -10.52 12.59
N PRO A 159 11.12 -10.44 11.85
CA PRO A 159 12.40 -10.74 12.47
C PRO A 159 12.96 -9.52 13.21
N MET A 160 12.30 -9.13 14.30
CA MET A 160 12.93 -8.36 15.36
C MET A 160 12.48 -8.91 16.71
N LYS A 161 13.04 -10.08 17.04
CA LYS A 161 13.22 -10.54 18.42
C LYS A 161 14.54 -11.28 18.63
N VAL A 162 15.63 -10.87 17.98
CA VAL A 162 16.99 -11.21 18.44
C VAL A 162 17.99 -10.10 18.09
N ALA A 163 18.17 -9.17 19.01
CA ALA A 163 19.44 -8.45 19.22
C ALA A 163 19.48 -8.20 20.74
N ALA A 164 19.90 -9.21 21.50
CA ALA A 164 21.23 -9.27 22.10
C ALA A 164 21.41 -8.14 23.13
N ALA A 165 21.07 -8.46 24.39
CA ALA A 165 21.66 -7.84 25.57
C ALA A 165 22.86 -8.68 26.00
#